data_AF-X1J8I1-F1
#
_entry.id   AF-X1J8I1-F1
#
_cell.length_a   1.000
_cell.length_b   1.000
_cell.length_c   1.000
_cell.angle_alpha   90.00
_cell.angle_beta   90.00
_cell.angle_gamma   90.00
#
_symmetry.space_group_name_H-M   'P 1'
#
loop_
_entity.id
_entity.type
_entity.pdbx_description
1 polymer ?
#
loop_
_entity_poly.entity_id
_entity_poly.type
_entity_poly.pdbx_seq_one_letter_code
_entity_poly.pdbx_strand_id
1 'polypeptide(L)' 'REIEILADNRGKPVVRLYGRAKDRAEELNLEEFSISLSDTRQFAIAVVIGG' A
#
# COMPACT_ATOMS: atom_id res chain seq x y z
N ARG A 1 3.25 -6.98 -11.77
CA ARG A 1 2.81 -6.48 -10.45
C ARG A 1 3.33 -5.07 -10.31
N GLU A 2 2.46 -4.06 -10.34
CA GLU A 2 2.86 -2.65 -10.18
C GLU A 2 2.72 -2.16 -8.73
N ILE A 3 2.01 -2.92 -7.88
CA ILE A 3 1.82 -2.63 -6.44
C ILE A 3 2.06 -3.92 -5.68
N GLU A 4 2.87 -3.86 -4.62
CA GLU A 4 3.07 -4.94 -3.66
C GLU A 4 2.84 -4.42 -2.23
N ILE A 5 2.22 -5.26 -1.41
CA ILE A 5 2.09 -5.03 0.03
C ILE A 5 2.96 -6.05 0.74
N LEU A 6 3.88 -5.55 1.57
CA LEU A 6 4.81 -6.34 2.35
C LEU A 6 4.57 -6.07 3.84
N ALA A 7 4.79 -7.07 4.69
CA ALA A 7 4.90 -6.85 6.13
C ALA A 7 6.33 -6.42 6.46
N ASP A 8 6.49 -5.33 7.21
CA ASP A 8 7.78 -4.99 7.80
C ASP A 8 8.15 -5.95 8.93
N ASN A 9 9.31 -5.73 9.55
CA ASN A 9 9.80 -6.55 10.66
C ASN A 9 8.90 -6.54 11.91
N ARG A 10 7.94 -5.60 11.99
CA ARG A 10 6.95 -5.48 13.07
C ARG A 10 5.56 -5.95 12.62
N GLY A 11 5.42 -6.48 11.41
CA GLY A 11 4.15 -6.90 10.83
C GLY A 11 3.30 -5.76 10.26
N LYS A 12 3.79 -4.51 10.28
CA LYS A 12 3.07 -3.37 9.69
C LYS A 12 3.08 -3.53 8.16
N PRO A 13 1.93 -3.38 7.47
CA PRO A 13 1.90 -3.39 6.02
C PRO A 13 2.60 -2.15 5.44
N VAL A 14 3.37 -2.37 4.38
CA VAL A 14 4.14 -1.36 3.63
C VAL A 14 3.86 -1.53 2.14
N VAL A 15 3.67 -0.41 1.44
CA VAL A 15 3.46 -0.38 -0.01
C VAL A 15 4.80 -0.28 -0.73
N ARG A 16 4.97 -1.08 -1.77
CA ARG A 16 5.99 -0.86 -2.81
C ARG A 16 5.31 -0.69 -4.17
N LEU A 17 5.60 0.43 -4.81
CA LEU A 17 5.10 0.75 -6.15
C LEU A 17 6.20 0.49 -7.19
N TYR A 18 5.79 0.05 -8.36
CA TYR A 18 6.65 -0.25 -9.50
C TYR A 18 6.01 0.25 -10.79
N GLY A 19 6.84 0.56 -11.80
CA GLY A 19 6.38 1.01 -13.11
C GLY A 19 5.42 2.20 -13.00
N ARG A 20 4.31 2.15 -13.74
CA ARG A 20 3.36 3.26 -13.85
C ARG A 20 2.74 3.69 -12.52
N ALA A 21 2.52 2.77 -11.58
CA ALA A 21 2.02 3.12 -10.26
C ALA A 21 3.02 3.97 -9.47
N LYS A 22 4.32 3.67 -9.62
CA LYS A 22 5.39 4.47 -9.01
C LYS A 22 5.48 5.83 -9.69
N ASP A 23 5.53 5.86 -11.02
CA ASP A 23 5.61 7.10 -11.80
C ASP A 23 4.44 8.04 -11.44
N ARG A 24 3.24 7.48 -11.29
CA ARG A 24 2.05 8.24 -10.91
C ARG A 24 2.12 8.79 -9.48
N ALA A 25 2.68 8.05 -8.53
CA ALA A 25 2.87 8.54 -7.17
C ALA A 25 3.90 9.67 -7.12
N GLU A 26 4.99 9.55 -7.89
CA GLU A 26 6.00 10.61 -8.03
C GLU A 26 5.42 11.88 -8.66
N GLU A 27 4.63 11.77 -9.73
CA GLU A 27 3.91 12.90 -10.35
C GLU A 27 2.97 13.63 -9.38
N LEU A 28 2.39 12.89 -8.43
CA LEU A 28 1.46 13.41 -7.44
C LEU A 28 2.16 13.85 -6.13
N ASN A 29 3.48 13.71 -6.03
CA ASN A 29 4.26 13.90 -4.81
C ASN A 29 3.72 13.09 -3.62
N LEU A 30 3.26 11.86 -3.87
CA LEU A 30 2.84 10.94 -2.81
C LEU A 30 4.07 10.20 -2.29
N GLU A 31 4.55 10.60 -1.12
CA GLU A 31 5.77 10.08 -0.51
C GLU A 31 5.49 8.98 0.51
N GLU A 32 4.32 9.03 1.16
CA GLU A 32 3.96 8.06 2.20
C GLU A 32 2.56 7.46 1.98
N PHE A 33 2.44 6.17 2.26
CA PHE A 33 1.17 5.45 2.29
C PHE A 33 0.95 4.80 3.65
N SER A 34 -0.16 5.15 4.30
CA SER A 34 -0.66 4.45 5.47
C SER A 34 -1.72 3.42 5.05
N ILE A 35 -1.49 2.16 5.41
CA ILE A 35 -2.38 1.03 5.08
C ILE A 35 -2.90 0.36 6.34
N SER A 36 -4.19 0.03 6.31
CA SER A 36 -4.82 -0.89 7.24
C SER A 36 -5.49 -2.04 6.47
N LEU A 37 -5.31 -3.27 6.95
CA LEU A 37 -5.85 -4.50 6.37
C LEU A 37 -6.61 -5.24 7.45
N SER A 38 -7.81 -5.73 7.12
CA SER A 38 -8.56 -6.64 7.98
C SER A 38 -9.11 -7.78 7.13
N ASP A 39 -8.85 -9.01 7.56
CA ASP A 39 -9.32 -10.22 6.91
C ASP A 39 -10.12 -11.04 7.93
N THR A 40 -11.31 -11.45 7.51
CA THR A 40 -12.21 -12.30 8.27
C THR A 40 -12.64 -13.45 7.38
N ARG A 41 -13.21 -14.51 7.96
CA ARG A 41 -13.72 -15.65 7.17
C ARG A 41 -14.77 -15.28 6.11
N GLN A 42 -15.44 -14.14 6.28
CA GLN A 42 -16.56 -13.72 5.42
C GLN A 42 -16.17 -12.61 4.43
N PHE A 43 -15.18 -11.78 4.78
CA PHE A 43 -14.74 -10.67 3.94
C PHE A 43 -13.33 -10.20 4.29
N ALA A 44 -12.69 -9.57 3.31
CA ALA A 44 -11.44 -8.83 3.46
C ALA A 44 -11.66 -7.36 3.10
N ILE A 45 -11.02 -6.44 3.83
CA ILE A 45 -11.04 -5.01 3.58
C ILE A 45 -9.64 -4.41 3.69
N ALA A 46 -9.37 -3.42 2.84
CA ALA A 46 -8.15 -2.62 2.85
C ALA A 46 -8.52 -1.13 2.77
N VAL A 47 -7.85 -0.31 3.59
CA VAL A 47 -7.96 1.15 3.55
C VAL A 47 -6.57 1.74 3.38
N VAL A 48 -6.44 2.71 2.48
CA VAL A 48 -5.17 3.37 2.15
C VAL A 48 -5.36 4.88 2.19
N ILE A 49 -4.43 5.57 2.84
CA ILE A 49 -4.32 7.03 2.84
C ILE A 49 -2.93 7.37 2.27
N GLY A 50 -2.89 8.18 1.23
CA GLY A 50 -1.65 8.70 0.63
C GLY A 50 -1.47 10.17 0.99
N GLY A 51 -0.23 10.56 1.31
CA GLY A 51 0.16 11.93 1.65
C GLY A 51 1.45 12.35 0.97
#